data_AF-A0A2T1HQA6-F1
#
_entry.id   AF-A0A2T1HQA6-F1
#
_cell.length_a   1.000
_cell.length_b   1.000
_cell.length_c   1.000
_cell.angle_alpha   90.00
_cell.angle_beta   90.00
_cell.angle_gamma   90.00
#
_symmetry.space_group_name_H-M   'P 1'
#
loop_
_entity.id
_entity.type
_entity.pdbx_description
1 polymer ?
#
loop_
_entity_poly.entity_id
_entity_poly.type
_entity_poly.pdbx_seq_one_letter_code
_entity_poly.pdbx_strand_id
1 'polypeptide(L)'
;MDKKPTTVAECDALIAEFELRQHQLEERMGDLPHLRREVSLRAMLGEPDAAAELEKLAAEESAFLDNMKTLRDAIDGVHRLRAIYVPQEASEEKKQRVLRAEKLIARLHAVSARADKRLQDWIDDLKEREAIGRELVANGLHNDRTTAQLSPGNLSVIVGAIQATGFTFGGTVAVPISRTLLDSDRESVRLGGEDERLLAHIKATSKRSAA
;
A
#
# COMPACT_ATOMS: atom_id res chain seq x y z
N MET A 1 -8.06 -34.84 -4.41
CA MET A 1 -7.78 -33.40 -4.55
C MET A 1 -7.27 -32.95 -3.19
N ASP A 2 -5.96 -33.03 -2.96
CA ASP A 2 -5.37 -32.91 -1.61
C ASP A 2 -4.39 -31.74 -1.53
N LYS A 3 -4.87 -30.54 -1.87
CA LYS A 3 -4.12 -29.32 -1.57
C LYS A 3 -4.79 -28.65 -0.39
N LYS A 4 -4.11 -28.66 0.76
CA LYS A 4 -4.50 -27.85 1.91
C LYS A 4 -4.37 -26.38 1.51
N PRO A 5 -5.36 -25.51 1.82
CA PRO A 5 -5.24 -24.08 1.56
C PRO A 5 -4.08 -23.51 2.37
N THR A 6 -3.38 -22.55 1.78
CA THR A 6 -2.17 -21.90 2.31
C THR A 6 -2.32 -20.39 2.48
N THR A 7 -3.40 -19.81 1.95
CA THR A 7 -3.71 -18.36 2.04
C THR A 7 -5.16 -18.14 2.45
N VAL A 8 -5.48 -16.93 2.92
CA VAL A 8 -6.86 -16.55 3.25
C VAL A 8 -7.76 -16.64 2.01
N ALA A 9 -7.26 -16.23 0.84
CA ALA A 9 -8.00 -16.29 -0.42
C ALA A 9 -8.34 -17.73 -0.84
N GLU A 10 -7.41 -18.67 -0.66
CA GLU A 10 -7.67 -20.10 -0.91
C GLU A 10 -8.70 -20.67 0.08
N CYS A 11 -8.67 -20.25 1.35
CA CYS A 11 -9.70 -20.61 2.31
C CYS A 11 -11.09 -20.06 1.90
N ASP A 12 -11.17 -18.79 1.48
CA ASP A 12 -12.42 -18.17 1.06
C ASP A 12 -13.03 -18.88 -0.17
N ALA A 13 -12.19 -19.25 -1.14
CA ALA A 13 -12.63 -20.00 -2.32
C ALA A 13 -13.18 -21.40 -1.96
N LEU A 14 -12.50 -22.12 -1.06
CA LEU A 14 -12.95 -23.45 -0.61
C LEU A 14 -14.24 -23.38 0.21
N ILE A 15 -14.40 -22.36 1.06
CA ILE A 15 -15.66 -22.15 1.81
C ILE A 15 -16.81 -21.95 0.82
N ALA A 16 -16.65 -21.06 -0.16
CA ALA A 16 -17.68 -20.81 -1.17
C ALA A 16 -18.02 -22.07 -1.99
N GLU A 17 -17.02 -22.88 -2.36
CA GLU A 17 -17.23 -24.16 -3.05
C GLU A 17 -18.03 -25.15 -2.20
N PHE A 18 -17.67 -25.29 -0.92
CA PHE A 18 -18.37 -26.21 -0.01
C PHE A 18 -19.78 -25.74 0.32
N GLU A 19 -20.00 -24.44 0.50
CA GLU A 19 -21.33 -23.86 0.70
C GLU A 19 -22.23 -24.07 -0.54
N LEU A 20 -21.68 -23.89 -1.75
CA LEU A 20 -22.42 -24.19 -2.98
C LEU A 20 -22.80 -25.67 -3.05
N ARG A 21 -21.87 -26.57 -2.73
CA ARG A 21 -22.14 -28.01 -2.71
C ARG A 21 -23.15 -28.40 -1.63
N GLN A 22 -23.12 -27.73 -0.48
CA GLN A 22 -24.12 -27.91 0.58
C GLN A 22 -25.51 -27.49 0.07
N HIS A 23 -25.63 -26.32 -0.56
CA HIS A 23 -26.89 -25.85 -1.14
C HIS A 23 -27.45 -26.83 -2.18
N GLN A 24 -26.60 -27.35 -3.07
CA GLN A 24 -27.01 -28.36 -4.06
C GLN A 24 -27.51 -29.65 -3.42
N LEU A 25 -26.91 -30.08 -2.30
CA LEU A 25 -27.39 -31.24 -1.55
C LEU A 25 -28.70 -30.96 -0.81
N GLU A 26 -28.86 -29.76 -0.25
CA GLU A 26 -30.09 -29.33 0.39
C GLU A 26 -31.27 -29.26 -0.59
N GLU A 27 -31.04 -28.75 -1.81
CA GLU A 27 -32.05 -28.78 -2.89
C GLU A 27 -32.46 -30.22 -3.24
N ARG A 28 -31.49 -31.11 -3.47
CA ARG A 28 -31.77 -32.52 -3.77
C ARG A 28 -32.48 -33.25 -2.63
N MET A 29 -32.17 -32.90 -1.38
CA MET A 29 -32.87 -33.39 -0.19
C MET A 29 -34.30 -32.84 -0.10
N GLY A 30 -34.56 -31.65 -0.64
CA GLY A 30 -35.90 -31.08 -0.75
C GLY A 30 -36.80 -31.83 -1.74
N ASP A 31 -36.22 -32.38 -2.82
CA ASP A 31 -36.95 -33.15 -3.84
C ASP A 31 -37.26 -34.60 -3.40
N LEU A 32 -36.40 -35.18 -2.55
CA LEU A 32 -36.49 -36.56 -2.08
C LEU A 32 -37.85 -36.96 -1.48
N PRO A 33 -38.50 -36.15 -0.62
CA PRO A 33 -39.84 -36.43 -0.11
C PRO A 33 -40.91 -36.54 -1.19
N HIS A 34 -40.81 -35.77 -2.27
CA HIS A 34 -41.74 -35.84 -3.39
C HIS A 34 -41.56 -37.14 -4.18
N LEU A 35 -40.30 -37.46 -4.52
CA LEU A 35 -39.92 -38.73 -5.16
C LEU A 35 -40.35 -39.94 -4.33
N ARG A 36 -40.09 -39.93 -3.02
CA ARG A 36 -40.51 -41.01 -2.11
C ARG A 36 -42.02 -41.19 -2.10
N ARG A 37 -42.80 -40.11 -2.09
CA ARG A 37 -44.28 -40.18 -2.16
C ARG A 37 -44.74 -40.80 -3.48
N GLU A 38 -44.15 -40.39 -4.60
CA GLU A 38 -44.49 -40.91 -5.92
C GLU A 38 -44.21 -42.41 -6.03
N VAL A 39 -43.02 -42.86 -5.62
CA VAL A 39 -42.68 -44.30 -5.60
C VAL A 39 -43.56 -45.06 -4.60
N SER A 40 -43.91 -44.46 -3.45
CA SER A 40 -44.83 -45.09 -2.49
C SER A 40 -46.22 -45.31 -3.10
N LEU A 41 -46.73 -44.37 -3.89
CA LEU A 41 -48.00 -44.52 -4.60
C LEU A 41 -47.92 -45.66 -5.64
N ARG A 42 -46.81 -45.74 -6.39
CA ARG A 42 -46.55 -46.86 -7.32
C ARG A 42 -46.50 -48.22 -6.61
N ALA A 43 -45.88 -48.28 -5.43
CA ALA A 43 -45.88 -49.48 -4.59
C ALA A 43 -47.30 -49.88 -4.15
N MET A 44 -48.15 -48.91 -3.77
CA MET A 44 -49.54 -49.16 -3.42
C MET A 44 -50.38 -49.66 -4.60
N LEU A 45 -50.01 -49.31 -5.82
CA LEU A 45 -50.63 -49.81 -7.06
C LEU A 45 -50.11 -51.20 -7.47
N GLY A 46 -49.17 -51.78 -6.71
CA GLY A 46 -48.65 -53.13 -6.93
C GLY A 46 -47.54 -53.22 -7.98
N GLU A 47 -46.87 -52.11 -8.29
CA GLU A 47 -45.72 -52.15 -9.20
C GLU A 47 -44.53 -52.91 -8.58
N PRO A 48 -43.98 -53.91 -9.28
CA PRO A 48 -42.98 -54.82 -8.70
C PRO A 48 -41.64 -54.15 -8.37
N ASP A 49 -41.29 -53.05 -9.04
CA ASP A 49 -40.00 -52.37 -8.86
C ASP A 49 -40.02 -51.27 -7.77
N ALA A 50 -41.21 -50.87 -7.33
CA ALA A 50 -41.37 -49.73 -6.44
C ALA A 50 -40.76 -49.95 -5.04
N ALA A 51 -40.75 -51.20 -4.54
CA ALA A 51 -40.11 -51.53 -3.27
C ALA A 51 -38.59 -51.35 -3.31
N ALA A 52 -37.95 -51.78 -4.41
CA ALA A 52 -36.51 -51.62 -4.61
C ALA A 52 -36.13 -50.14 -4.81
N GLU A 53 -36.98 -49.37 -5.51
CA GLU A 53 -36.79 -47.92 -5.64
C GLU A 53 -36.90 -47.18 -4.31
N LEU A 54 -37.82 -47.58 -3.41
CA LEU A 54 -37.91 -46.99 -2.06
C LEU A 54 -36.67 -47.27 -1.21
N GLU A 55 -36.13 -48.48 -1.28
CA GLU A 55 -34.90 -48.85 -0.57
C GLU A 55 -33.71 -48.04 -1.10
N LYS A 56 -33.62 -47.86 -2.43
CA LYS A 56 -32.61 -47.01 -3.06
C LYS A 56 -32.72 -45.55 -2.62
N LEU A 57 -33.92 -44.98 -2.59
CA LEU A 57 -34.14 -43.61 -2.10
C LEU A 57 -33.78 -43.45 -0.62
N ALA A 58 -34.01 -44.47 0.21
CA ALA A 58 -33.59 -44.45 1.62
C ALA A 58 -32.06 -44.50 1.77
N ALA A 59 -31.38 -45.30 0.95
CA ALA A 59 -29.92 -45.34 0.92
C ALA A 59 -29.32 -44.00 0.43
N GLU A 60 -29.91 -43.40 -0.60
CA GLU A 60 -29.52 -42.08 -1.10
C GLU A 60 -29.71 -40.98 -0.05
N GLU A 61 -30.84 -40.98 0.67
CA GLU A 61 -31.12 -40.06 1.78
C GLU A 61 -30.06 -40.17 2.89
N SER A 62 -29.71 -41.40 3.30
CA SER A 62 -28.64 -41.62 4.29
C SER A 62 -27.30 -41.10 3.79
N ALA A 63 -26.95 -41.37 2.52
CA ALA A 63 -25.70 -40.91 1.93
C ALA A 63 -25.64 -39.37 1.84
N PHE A 64 -26.76 -38.69 1.57
CA PHE A 64 -26.80 -37.23 1.58
C PHE A 64 -26.61 -36.65 2.98
N LEU A 65 -27.21 -37.25 4.01
CA LEU A 65 -27.01 -36.80 5.39
C LEU A 65 -25.54 -36.94 5.83
N ASP A 66 -24.89 -38.05 5.46
CA ASP A 66 -23.46 -38.25 5.73
C ASP A 66 -22.59 -37.26 4.96
N ASN A 67 -22.91 -36.99 3.68
CA ASN A 67 -22.25 -35.97 2.88
C ASN A 67 -22.41 -34.56 3.45
N MET A 68 -23.61 -34.23 3.95
CA MET A 68 -23.88 -32.94 4.60
C MET A 68 -23.07 -32.76 5.88
N LYS A 69 -22.97 -33.80 6.70
CA LYS A 69 -22.16 -33.79 7.91
C LYS A 69 -20.68 -33.59 7.58
N THR A 70 -20.16 -34.37 6.64
CA THR A 70 -18.74 -34.27 6.22
C THR A 70 -18.41 -32.91 5.60
N LEU A 71 -19.33 -32.33 4.81
CA LEU A 71 -19.16 -30.98 4.27
C LEU A 71 -19.15 -29.91 5.36
N ARG A 72 -20.04 -30.01 6.35
CA ARG A 72 -20.05 -29.09 7.49
C ARG A 72 -18.75 -29.15 8.28
N ASP A 73 -18.29 -30.37 8.58
CA ASP A 73 -17.00 -30.57 9.27
C ASP A 73 -15.83 -30.01 8.45
N ALA A 74 -15.89 -30.11 7.11
CA ALA A 74 -14.90 -29.54 6.21
C ALA A 74 -14.95 -28.00 6.19
N ILE A 75 -16.14 -27.39 6.13
CA ILE A 75 -16.34 -25.93 6.20
C ILE A 75 -15.78 -25.39 7.52
N ASP A 76 -16.14 -26.01 8.65
CA ASP A 76 -15.61 -25.66 9.97
C ASP A 76 -14.08 -25.77 10.02
N GLY A 77 -13.52 -26.82 9.40
CA GLY A 77 -12.09 -27.01 9.26
C GLY A 77 -11.41 -25.87 8.49
N VAL A 78 -11.99 -25.45 7.36
CA VAL A 78 -11.45 -24.34 6.55
C VAL A 78 -11.59 -23.00 7.28
N HIS A 79 -12.69 -22.75 8.00
CA HIS A 79 -12.83 -21.54 8.83
C HIS A 79 -11.73 -21.43 9.91
N ARG A 80 -11.36 -22.56 10.55
CA ARG A 80 -10.25 -22.57 11.52
C ARG A 80 -8.92 -22.24 10.86
N LEU A 81 -8.64 -22.77 9.67
CA LEU A 81 -7.44 -22.44 8.91
C LEU A 81 -7.42 -20.97 8.51
N ARG A 82 -8.55 -20.44 8.03
CA ARG A 82 -8.72 -19.03 7.71
C ARG A 82 -8.39 -18.13 8.90
N ALA A 83 -8.88 -18.48 10.09
CA ALA A 83 -8.61 -17.73 11.32
C ALA A 83 -7.11 -17.70 11.69
N ILE A 84 -6.33 -18.70 11.27
CA ILE A 84 -4.87 -18.73 11.45
C ILE A 84 -4.16 -17.85 10.42
N TYR A 85 -4.60 -17.87 9.16
CA TYR A 85 -3.92 -17.14 8.08
C TYR A 85 -4.18 -15.64 8.10
N VAL A 86 -5.37 -15.18 8.51
CA VAL A 86 -5.71 -13.75 8.60
C VAL A 86 -4.69 -12.93 9.41
N PRO A 87 -4.33 -13.28 10.66
CA PRO A 87 -3.32 -12.53 11.42
C PRO A 87 -1.90 -12.65 10.84
N GLN A 88 -1.58 -13.75 10.16
CA GLN A 88 -0.27 -13.93 9.51
C GLN A 88 -0.10 -12.99 8.32
N GLU A 89 -1.11 -12.89 7.44
CA GLU A 89 -1.09 -11.97 6.30
C GLU A 89 -1.00 -10.51 6.77
N ALA A 90 -1.77 -10.13 7.81
CA ALA A 90 -1.70 -8.78 8.39
C ALA A 90 -0.31 -8.47 8.98
N SER A 91 0.33 -9.46 9.62
CA SER A 91 1.70 -9.33 10.16
C SER A 91 2.73 -9.12 9.05
N GLU A 92 2.65 -9.88 7.96
CA GLU A 92 3.54 -9.73 6.81
C GLU A 92 3.33 -8.39 6.10
N GLU A 93 2.09 -7.93 5.95
CA GLU A 93 1.81 -6.61 5.40
C GLU A 93 2.44 -5.51 6.26
N LYS A 94 2.32 -5.60 7.58
CA LYS A 94 2.95 -4.65 8.51
C LYS A 94 4.47 -4.64 8.36
N LYS A 95 5.12 -5.81 8.27
CA LYS A 95 6.57 -5.90 8.03
C LYS A 95 6.97 -5.24 6.71
N GLN A 96 6.20 -5.45 5.65
CA GLN A 96 6.47 -4.81 4.36
C GLN A 96 6.32 -3.29 4.42
N ARG A 97 5.30 -2.77 5.12
CA ARG A 97 5.13 -1.32 5.31
C ARG A 97 6.32 -0.69 6.04
N VAL A 98 6.81 -1.33 7.10
CA VAL A 98 8.00 -0.89 7.83
C VAL A 98 9.22 -0.88 6.90
N LEU A 99 9.46 -1.96 6.16
CA LEU A 99 10.60 -2.03 5.23
C LEU A 99 10.53 -0.96 4.13
N ARG A 100 9.34 -0.66 3.61
CA ARG A 100 9.13 0.43 2.63
C ARG A 100 9.43 1.79 3.26
N ALA A 101 8.97 2.02 4.49
CA ALA A 101 9.24 3.25 5.23
C ALA A 101 10.74 3.43 5.51
N GLU A 102 11.45 2.38 5.93
CA GLU A 102 12.90 2.41 6.14
C GLU A 102 13.67 2.76 4.86
N LYS A 103 13.30 2.15 3.72
CA LYS A 103 13.88 2.48 2.41
C LYS A 103 13.63 3.95 2.03
N LEU A 104 12.46 4.48 2.33
CA LEU A 104 12.12 5.87 2.05
C LEU A 104 12.94 6.82 2.93
N ILE A 105 13.06 6.54 4.23
CA ILE A 105 13.91 7.31 5.16
C ILE A 105 15.36 7.33 4.67
N ALA A 106 15.91 6.18 4.29
CA ALA A 106 17.28 6.08 3.76
C ALA A 106 17.47 6.94 2.50
N ARG A 107 16.48 6.95 1.58
CA ARG A 107 16.51 7.82 0.39
C ARG A 107 16.46 9.30 0.75
N LEU A 108 15.62 9.69 1.70
CA LEU A 108 15.52 11.08 2.16
C LEU A 108 16.84 11.55 2.79
N HIS A 109 17.46 10.73 3.64
CA HIS A 109 18.78 11.03 4.22
C HIS A 109 19.86 11.19 3.13
N ALA A 110 19.83 10.35 2.09
CA ALA A 110 20.78 10.48 0.98
C ALA A 110 20.55 11.77 0.18
N VAL A 111 19.30 12.20 -0.01
CA VAL A 111 18.97 13.46 -0.67
C VAL A 111 19.36 14.67 0.19
N SER A 112 19.08 14.64 1.50
CA SER A 112 19.47 15.73 2.39
C SER A 112 20.98 15.89 2.46
N ALA A 113 21.74 14.80 2.61
CA ALA A 113 23.20 14.85 2.62
C ALA A 113 23.79 15.45 1.33
N ARG A 114 23.17 15.17 0.17
CA ARG A 114 23.58 15.78 -1.11
C ARG A 114 23.25 17.28 -1.16
N ALA A 115 22.08 17.68 -0.65
CA ALA A 115 21.68 19.07 -0.57
C ALA A 115 22.61 19.86 0.37
N ASP A 116 22.92 19.31 1.54
CA ASP A 116 23.83 19.91 2.52
C ASP A 116 25.23 20.09 1.93
N LYS A 117 25.75 19.07 1.23
CA LYS A 117 27.02 19.19 0.52
C LYS A 117 26.99 20.33 -0.50
N ARG A 118 25.92 20.42 -1.31
CA ARG A 118 25.78 21.47 -2.32
C ARG A 118 25.68 22.87 -1.70
N LEU A 119 25.01 23.00 -0.55
CA LEU A 119 24.97 24.25 0.20
C LEU A 119 26.34 24.63 0.73
N GLN A 120 27.11 23.66 1.22
CA GLN A 120 28.48 23.89 1.68
C GLN A 120 29.38 24.36 0.54
N ASP A 121 29.31 23.70 -0.63
CA ASP A 121 30.06 24.10 -1.82
C ASP A 121 29.73 25.54 -2.24
N TRP A 122 28.46 25.96 -2.15
CA TRP A 122 28.03 27.33 -2.43
C TRP A 122 28.51 28.34 -1.38
N ILE A 123 28.52 27.98 -0.10
CA ILE A 123 29.06 28.84 0.96
C ILE A 123 30.55 29.10 0.73
N ASP A 124 31.30 28.08 0.32
CA ASP A 124 32.73 28.19 0.10
C ASP A 124 33.05 29.07 -1.13
N ASP A 125 32.29 28.94 -2.24
CA ASP A 125 32.40 29.84 -3.41
C ASP A 125 32.08 31.31 -3.05
N LEU A 126 31.05 31.56 -2.24
CA LEU A 126 30.72 32.91 -1.79
C LEU A 126 31.82 33.54 -0.92
N LYS A 127 32.43 32.76 -0.02
CA LYS A 127 33.56 33.23 0.80
C LYS A 127 34.78 33.55 -0.05
N GLU A 128 35.07 32.75 -1.06
CA GLU A 128 36.16 33.00 -2.01
C GLU A 128 35.94 34.32 -2.76
N ARG A 129 34.72 34.53 -3.30
CA ARG A 129 34.36 35.79 -3.97
C ARG A 129 34.43 36.99 -3.04
N GLU A 130 34.00 36.84 -1.79
CA GLU A 130 34.12 37.91 -0.79
C GLU A 130 35.59 38.25 -0.51
N ALA A 131 36.47 37.25 -0.39
CA ALA A 131 37.90 37.45 -0.18
C ALA A 131 38.53 38.21 -1.36
N ILE A 132 38.23 37.81 -2.60
CA ILE A 132 38.68 38.52 -3.81
C ILE A 132 38.16 39.97 -3.80
N GLY A 133 36.89 40.18 -3.45
CA GLY A 133 36.31 41.52 -3.33
C GLY A 133 37.04 42.39 -2.31
N ARG A 134 37.39 41.84 -1.13
CA ARG A 134 38.16 42.56 -0.10
C ARG A 134 39.57 42.90 -0.58
N GLU A 135 40.25 41.98 -1.29
CA GLU A 135 41.59 42.24 -1.85
C GLU A 135 41.56 43.32 -2.93
N LEU A 136 40.56 43.34 -3.80
CA LEU A 136 40.40 44.40 -4.81
C LEU A 136 40.19 45.78 -4.17
N VAL A 137 39.42 45.86 -3.08
CA VAL A 137 39.24 47.09 -2.31
C VAL A 137 40.52 47.51 -1.60
N ALA A 138 41.25 46.57 -0.99
CA ALA A 138 42.51 46.83 -0.30
C ALA A 138 43.64 47.29 -1.22
N ASN A 139 43.68 46.78 -2.45
CA ASN A 139 44.70 47.12 -3.47
C ASN A 139 44.42 48.45 -4.21
N GLY A 140 43.46 49.25 -3.74
CA GLY A 140 43.19 50.58 -4.30
C GLY A 140 42.57 50.58 -5.69
N LEU A 141 42.09 49.44 -6.18
CA LEU A 141 41.28 49.32 -7.41
C LEU A 141 39.83 49.74 -7.15
N HIS A 142 39.63 50.83 -6.41
CA HIS A 142 38.39 51.60 -6.50
C HIS A 142 38.51 52.47 -7.75
N ASN A 143 37.85 52.06 -8.84
CA ASN A 143 37.53 53.02 -9.87
C ASN A 143 36.71 54.14 -9.21
N ASP A 144 37.24 55.37 -9.19
CA ASP A 144 36.56 56.64 -8.88
C ASP A 144 35.38 56.96 -9.84
N ARG A 145 34.71 55.93 -10.37
CA ARG A 145 33.62 56.02 -11.35
C ARG A 145 32.28 55.51 -10.84
N THR A 146 32.18 55.03 -9.60
CA THR A 146 30.91 54.56 -9.01
C THR A 146 30.27 55.52 -8.01
N THR A 147 30.92 56.63 -7.65
CA THR A 147 30.31 57.70 -6.83
C THR A 147 29.78 58.88 -7.66
N ALA A 148 30.06 58.93 -8.96
CA ALA A 148 29.45 59.88 -9.88
C ALA A 148 28.36 59.17 -10.72
N GLN A 149 27.10 59.57 -10.53
CA GLN A 149 25.93 59.16 -11.30
C GLN A 149 25.30 57.79 -10.98
N LEU A 150 24.84 57.62 -9.74
CA LEU A 150 23.54 56.97 -9.54
C LEU A 150 22.44 58.00 -9.81
N SER A 151 22.30 58.38 -11.08
CA SER A 151 21.06 58.98 -11.57
C SER A 151 19.98 57.88 -11.55
N PRO A 152 18.73 58.19 -11.16
CA PRO A 152 17.65 57.20 -11.06
C PRO A 152 17.35 56.41 -12.34
N GLY A 153 17.93 56.78 -13.48
CA GLY A 153 17.70 56.16 -14.79
C GLY A 153 18.47 54.87 -15.09
N ASN A 154 19.55 54.53 -14.36
CA ASN A 154 20.47 53.45 -14.75
C ASN A 154 20.41 52.17 -13.89
N LEU A 155 19.42 52.05 -13.00
CA LEU A 155 19.16 50.82 -12.25
C LEU A 155 18.67 49.65 -13.15
N SER A 156 18.29 49.91 -14.40
CA SER A 156 17.84 48.87 -15.35
C SER A 156 18.98 47.99 -15.90
N VAL A 157 20.22 48.49 -15.94
CA VAL A 157 21.33 47.75 -16.58
C VAL A 157 22.00 46.76 -15.62
N ILE A 158 22.04 47.07 -14.31
CA ILE A 158 22.58 46.16 -13.29
C ILE A 158 21.57 45.04 -12.95
N VAL A 159 20.26 45.32 -13.04
CA VAL A 159 19.22 44.28 -12.93
C VAL A 159 19.28 43.30 -14.12
N GLY A 160 19.63 43.77 -15.32
CA GLY A 160 19.76 42.90 -16.51
C GLY A 160 20.91 41.90 -16.44
N ALA A 161 22.07 42.27 -15.86
CA ALA A 161 23.21 41.36 -15.74
C ALA A 161 23.04 40.30 -14.63
N ILE A 162 22.31 40.65 -13.57
CA ILE A 162 22.00 39.73 -12.46
C ILE A 162 20.88 38.73 -12.87
N GLN A 163 19.99 39.11 -13.79
CA GLN A 163 19.03 38.19 -14.41
C GLN A 163 19.69 37.19 -15.38
N ALA A 164 20.74 37.58 -16.11
CA ALA A 164 21.47 36.65 -17.00
C ALA A 164 22.27 35.57 -16.26
N THR A 165 22.48 35.74 -14.95
CA THR A 165 23.15 34.78 -14.05
C THR A 165 22.19 34.13 -13.04
N GLY A 166 20.89 34.38 -13.17
CA GLY A 166 19.86 33.67 -12.41
C GLY A 166 19.73 34.06 -10.93
N PHE A 167 20.09 35.29 -10.55
CA PHE A 167 19.85 35.80 -9.20
C PHE A 167 18.57 36.66 -9.15
N THR A 168 17.57 36.24 -8.37
CA THR A 168 16.44 37.08 -7.97
C THR A 168 16.55 37.37 -6.47
N PHE A 169 16.81 38.63 -6.11
CA PHE A 169 16.68 39.10 -4.73
C PHE A 169 15.29 39.70 -4.53
N GLY A 170 14.47 39.03 -3.71
CA GLY A 170 13.20 39.56 -3.22
C GLY A 170 11.99 38.67 -3.52
N GLY A 171 11.59 37.87 -2.53
CA GLY A 171 10.25 37.27 -2.44
C GLY A 171 10.15 35.84 -2.98
N THR A 172 9.95 34.89 -2.06
CA THR A 172 9.69 33.46 -2.29
C THR A 172 10.76 32.70 -3.07
N VAL A 173 11.58 31.95 -2.34
CA VAL A 173 12.39 30.85 -2.90
C VAL A 173 11.43 29.78 -3.40
N ALA A 174 10.99 29.89 -4.65
CA ALA A 174 10.46 28.76 -5.39
C ALA A 174 11.67 27.91 -5.80
N VAL A 175 11.96 26.88 -5.02
CA VAL A 175 12.84 25.79 -5.44
C VAL A 175 12.26 25.23 -6.73
N PRO A 176 12.95 25.26 -7.88
CA PRO A 176 12.50 24.51 -9.04
C PRO A 176 12.73 23.03 -8.72
N ILE A 177 11.72 22.39 -8.15
CA ILE A 177 11.57 20.94 -8.24
C ILE A 177 11.47 20.67 -9.74
N SER A 178 12.54 20.11 -10.32
CA SER A 178 12.50 19.55 -11.66
C SER A 178 11.27 18.66 -11.76
N ARG A 179 10.33 19.11 -12.60
CA ARG A 179 9.00 18.56 -12.78
C ARG A 179 9.07 17.33 -13.70
N THR A 180 9.83 16.33 -13.31
CA THR A 180 9.97 15.07 -14.07
C THR A 180 9.74 13.80 -13.25
N LEU A 181 9.24 13.89 -12.01
CA LEU A 181 8.96 12.70 -11.18
C LEU A 181 7.63 12.76 -10.40
N LEU A 182 6.69 13.62 -10.81
CA LEU A 182 5.34 13.68 -10.26
C LEU A 182 4.33 13.24 -11.32
N ASP A 183 4.42 11.99 -11.74
CA ASP A 183 3.36 11.27 -12.47
C ASP A 183 3.47 9.75 -12.20
N SER A 184 3.56 9.37 -10.93
CA SER A 184 3.19 8.02 -10.52
C SER A 184 2.54 8.07 -9.14
N ASP A 185 1.26 7.74 -9.14
CA ASP A 185 0.49 7.20 -8.00
C ASP A 185 0.17 8.17 -6.85
N ARG A 186 -0.85 8.99 -7.11
CA ARG A 186 -1.77 9.45 -6.06
C ARG A 186 -2.61 8.27 -5.57
N GLU A 187 -2.03 7.39 -4.76
CA GLU A 187 -2.79 6.59 -3.81
C GLU A 187 -2.79 7.33 -2.46
N SER A 188 -3.92 7.96 -2.15
CA SER A 188 -4.17 8.50 -0.82
C SER A 188 -4.34 7.34 0.17
N VAL A 189 -3.23 6.88 0.76
CA VAL A 189 -3.26 5.95 1.89
C VAL A 189 -3.80 6.72 3.10
N ARG A 190 -5.06 6.48 3.45
CA ARG A 190 -5.62 6.89 4.74
C ARG A 190 -4.88 6.10 5.82
N LEU A 191 -3.94 6.76 6.50
CA LEU A 191 -3.29 6.21 7.69
C LEU A 191 -4.32 6.12 8.82
N GLY A 192 -4.55 4.91 9.32
CA GLY A 192 -5.40 4.68 10.48
C GLY A 192 -4.70 5.17 11.75
N GLY A 193 -5.46 5.46 12.81
CA GLY A 193 -4.96 6.11 14.04
C GLY A 193 -3.83 5.38 14.81
N GLU A 194 -3.47 4.15 14.43
CA GLU A 194 -2.30 3.44 14.96
C GLU A 194 -0.99 3.80 14.25
N ASP A 195 -1.05 4.24 12.99
CA ASP A 195 0.11 4.69 12.21
C ASP A 195 0.66 6.02 12.75
N GLU A 196 -0.16 6.86 13.38
CA GLU A 196 0.28 8.07 14.10
C GLU A 196 1.17 7.74 15.30
N ARG A 197 0.93 6.60 15.98
CA ARG A 197 1.75 6.15 17.11
C ARG A 197 3.12 5.65 16.66
N LEU A 198 3.19 4.96 15.53
CA LEU A 198 4.46 4.53 14.92
C LEU A 198 5.28 5.73 14.42
N LEU A 199 4.64 6.72 13.79
CA LEU A 199 5.26 7.99 13.41
C LEU A 199 5.77 8.78 14.62
N ALA A 200 5.04 8.78 15.74
CA ALA A 200 5.47 9.41 16.98
C ALA A 200 6.69 8.70 17.59
N HIS A 201 6.73 7.36 17.53
CA HIS A 201 7.87 6.59 18.05
C HIS A 201 9.14 6.79 17.22
N ILE A 202 9.03 6.83 15.89
CA ILE A 202 10.15 7.11 14.97
C ILE A 202 10.66 8.55 15.16
N LYS A 203 9.78 9.53 15.36
CA LYS A 203 10.19 10.92 15.69
C LYS A 203 10.91 11.00 17.05
N ALA A 204 10.50 10.19 18.03
CA ALA A 204 11.12 10.16 19.35
C ALA A 204 12.52 9.53 19.33
N THR A 205 12.74 8.49 18.52
CA THR A 205 14.05 7.85 18.39
C THR A 205 15.02 8.68 17.54
N SER A 206 14.54 9.36 16.50
CA SER A 206 15.36 10.28 15.70
C SER A 206 15.85 11.50 16.49
N LYS A 207 15.08 12.00 17.47
CA LYS A 207 15.54 13.07 18.37
C LYS A 207 16.61 12.62 19.37
N ARG A 208 16.72 11.33 19.68
CA ARG A 208 17.76 10.80 20.58
C ARG A 208 19.10 10.52 19.90
N SER A 209 19.15 10.39 18.58
CA SER A 209 20.41 10.22 17.85
C SER A 209 21.03 11.54 17.37
N ALA A 210 20.40 12.67 17.67
CA ALA A 210 20.82 14.01 17.28
C ALA A 210 21.21 14.90 18.49
N ALA A 211 21.31 14.31 19.68
CA ALA A 211 21.85 14.89 20.90
C ALA A 211 23.08 14.07 21.32
#